data_AF-A0A7J6F099-F1
#
_entry.id   AF-A0A7J6F099-F1
#
_cell.length_a   1.000
_cell.length_b   1.000
_cell.length_c   1.000
_cell.angle_alpha   90.00
_cell.angle_beta   90.00
_cell.angle_gamma   90.00
#
_symmetry.space_group_name_H-M   'P 1'
#
loop_
_entity.id
_entity.type
_entity.pdbx_description
1 polymer ?
#
loop_
_entity_poly.entity_id
_entity_poly.type
_entity_poly.pdbx_seq_one_letter_code
_entity_poly.pdbx_strand_id
1 'polypeptide(L)'
;MAFKIFHKSCNELSVETIPRCRFQAQLTDHTGSLIATFFGENAENILNCTAQELIHIPSDQNISSVARLSTTTRADAYSGGSQTKYNVVSLLESDSESITSNTTNDT
;
A
#
# COMPACT_ATOMS: atom_id res chain seq x y z
N MET A 1 -25.76 14.17 1.65
CA MET A 1 -25.27 14.44 0.27
C MET A 1 -24.83 13.12 -0.33
N ALA A 2 -25.39 12.71 -1.47
CA ALA A 2 -24.96 11.50 -2.17
C ALA A 2 -24.13 11.92 -3.39
N PHE A 3 -22.89 11.46 -3.49
CA PHE A 3 -22.04 11.68 -4.65
C PHE A 3 -22.38 10.64 -5.71
N LYS A 4 -22.77 11.09 -6.91
CA LYS A 4 -23.01 10.19 -8.04
C LYS A 4 -21.69 9.99 -8.80
N ILE A 5 -21.10 8.82 -8.66
CA ILE A 5 -19.87 8.44 -9.36
C ILE A 5 -20.27 7.70 -10.65
N PHE A 6 -19.83 8.21 -11.80
CA PHE A 6 -20.05 7.57 -13.09
C PHE A 6 -18.80 6.77 -13.46
N HIS A 7 -18.92 5.44 -13.55
CA HIS A 7 -17.81 4.59 -13.98
C HIS A 7 -17.73 4.59 -15.51
N LYS A 8 -16.63 5.11 -16.06
CA LYS A 8 -16.42 5.29 -17.52
C LYS A 8 -16.59 3.99 -18.34
N SER A 9 -16.44 2.83 -17.72
CA SER A 9 -16.46 1.52 -18.38
C SER A 9 -17.65 0.64 -18.01
N CYS A 10 -18.55 1.07 -17.11
CA CYS A 10 -19.76 0.31 -16.78
C CYS A 10 -20.99 1.01 -17.33
N ASN A 11 -21.82 0.26 -18.06
CA ASN A 11 -23.10 0.72 -18.59
C ASN A 11 -24.26 0.56 -17.56
N GLU A 12 -23.95 0.40 -16.29
CA GLU A 12 -24.94 0.18 -15.23
C GLU A 12 -25.39 1.50 -14.58
N LEU A 13 -26.70 1.61 -14.33
CA LEU A 13 -27.36 2.81 -13.82
C LEU A 13 -27.08 3.10 -12.33
N SER A 14 -26.57 2.10 -11.59
CA SER A 14 -26.11 2.21 -10.21
C SER A 14 -24.95 1.26 -9.99
N VAL A 15 -23.75 1.82 -9.77
CA VAL A 15 -22.56 1.05 -9.40
C VAL A 15 -22.27 1.32 -7.94
N GLU A 16 -22.19 0.27 -7.12
CA GLU A 16 -21.66 0.38 -5.77
C GLU A 16 -20.16 0.66 -5.86
N THR A 17 -19.72 1.79 -5.31
CA THR A 17 -18.30 2.16 -5.34
C THR A 17 -17.59 1.63 -4.12
N ILE A 18 -16.55 0.84 -4.35
CA ILE A 18 -15.71 0.28 -3.30
C ILE A 18 -14.46 1.17 -3.17
N PRO A 19 -14.20 1.79 -2.00
CA PRO A 19 -12.98 2.56 -1.78
C PRO A 19 -11.76 1.65 -1.87
N ARG A 20 -10.64 2.16 -2.38
CA ARG A 20 -9.37 1.42 -2.49
C ARG A 20 -8.20 2.28 -2.06
N CYS A 21 -7.23 1.68 -1.38
CA CYS A 21 -6.07 2.40 -0.89
C CYS A 21 -5.18 2.91 -2.04
N ARG A 22 -4.64 4.11 -1.85
CA ARG A 22 -3.56 4.66 -2.67
C ARG A 22 -2.67 5.53 -1.80
N PHE A 23 -1.39 5.20 -1.73
CA PHE A 23 -0.40 6.04 -1.06
C PHE A 23 0.95 6.00 -1.76
N GLN A 24 1.79 6.98 -1.46
CA GLN A 24 3.18 7.02 -1.88
C GLN A 24 4.07 6.84 -0.66
N ALA A 25 5.12 6.06 -0.81
CA ALA A 25 6.14 5.91 0.24
C ALA A 25 7.53 6.06 -0.36
N GLN A 26 8.43 6.59 0.45
CA GLN A 26 9.86 6.59 0.16
C GLN A 26 10.43 5.25 0.62
N LEU A 27 10.98 4.48 -0.31
CA LEU A 27 11.73 3.27 -0.02
C LEU A 27 13.21 3.65 -0.02
N THR A 28 13.93 3.29 1.05
CA THR A 28 15.35 3.60 1.21
C THR A 28 16.10 2.33 1.56
N ASP A 29 17.22 2.09 0.88
CA ASP A 29 18.17 1.03 1.18
C ASP A 29 19.60 1.60 1.29
N HIS A 30 20.61 0.74 1.36
CA HIS A 30 22.01 1.16 1.43
C HIS A 30 22.55 1.78 0.15
N THR A 31 21.80 1.76 -0.95
CA THR A 31 22.19 2.26 -2.27
C THR A 31 21.52 3.57 -2.65
N GLY A 32 20.36 3.88 -2.05
CA GLY A 32 19.67 5.13 -2.25
C GLY A 32 18.21 5.10 -1.82
N SER A 33 17.44 6.04 -2.36
CA SER A 33 16.00 6.14 -2.11
C SER A 33 15.21 6.26 -3.40
N LEU A 34 14.01 5.70 -3.41
CA LEU A 34 13.04 5.85 -4.50
C LEU A 34 11.64 6.13 -3.94
N ILE A 35 10.80 6.79 -4.73
CA ILE A 35 9.38 6.99 -4.41
C ILE A 35 8.57 5.92 -5.15
N ALA A 36 7.88 5.07 -4.39
CA ALA A 36 6.97 4.06 -4.91
C ALA A 36 5.52 4.47 -4.66
N THR A 37 4.62 4.12 -5.59
CA THR A 37 3.18 4.29 -5.38
C THR A 37 2.52 2.92 -5.23
N PHE A 38 1.68 2.79 -4.22
CA PHE A 38 0.95 1.57 -3.88
C PHE A 38 -0.53 1.78 -4.13
N PHE A 39 -1.20 0.74 -4.64
CA PHE A 39 -2.61 0.80 -5.03
C PHE A 39 -3.36 -0.46 -4.56
N GLY A 40 -4.65 -0.29 -4.27
CA GLY A 40 -5.60 -1.39 -4.07
C GLY A 40 -5.18 -2.34 -2.96
N GLU A 41 -5.31 -3.63 -3.24
CA GLU A 41 -5.07 -4.71 -2.26
C GLU A 41 -3.61 -4.73 -1.77
N ASN A 42 -2.63 -4.46 -2.64
CA ASN A 42 -1.22 -4.37 -2.22
C ASN A 42 -1.01 -3.25 -1.20
N ALA A 43 -1.68 -2.11 -1.39
CA ALA A 43 -1.62 -1.00 -0.43
C ALA A 43 -2.32 -1.37 0.89
N GLU A 44 -3.46 -2.03 0.82
CA GLU A 44 -4.23 -2.50 2.00
C GLU A 44 -3.43 -3.51 2.82
N ASN A 45 -2.79 -4.47 2.14
CA ASN A 45 -1.94 -5.48 2.78
C ASN A 45 -0.70 -4.86 3.44
N ILE A 46 -0.09 -3.84 2.82
CA ILE A 46 1.03 -3.12 3.44
C ILE A 46 0.56 -2.41 4.70
N LEU A 47 -0.58 -1.71 4.67
CA LEU A 47 -1.12 -1.00 5.82
C LEU A 47 -1.75 -1.93 6.86
N ASN A 48 -1.93 -3.21 6.53
CA ASN A 48 -2.75 -4.17 7.27
C ASN A 48 -4.13 -3.57 7.63
N CYS A 49 -4.71 -2.83 6.68
CA CYS A 49 -5.92 -2.05 6.86
C CYS A 49 -6.58 -1.77 5.51
N THR A 50 -7.88 -2.06 5.41
CA THR A 50 -8.67 -1.79 4.20
C THR A 50 -8.94 -0.30 4.04
N ALA A 51 -9.22 0.14 2.80
CA ALA A 51 -9.61 1.53 2.56
C ALA A 51 -10.90 1.92 3.32
N GLN A 52 -11.80 0.95 3.51
CA GLN A 52 -13.04 1.17 4.24
C GLN A 52 -12.79 1.39 5.74
N GLU A 53 -11.85 0.67 6.34
CA GLU A 53 -11.43 0.90 7.73
C GLU A 53 -10.69 2.23 7.88
N LEU A 54 -9.76 2.54 6.98
CA LEU A 54 -8.99 3.80 6.99
C LEU A 54 -9.87 5.05 7.05
N ILE A 55 -11.02 5.06 6.37
CA ILE A 55 -11.97 6.19 6.36
C ILE A 55 -12.49 6.49 7.78
N HIS A 56 -12.52 5.50 8.66
CA HIS A 56 -13.03 5.62 10.02
C HIS A 56 -11.92 5.80 11.06
N ILE A 57 -10.65 5.67 10.66
CA ILE A 57 -9.52 5.89 11.57
C ILE A 57 -9.34 7.40 11.78
N PRO A 58 -9.34 7.89 13.03
CA PRO A 58 -9.06 9.30 13.33
C PRO A 58 -7.70 9.74 12.77
N SER A 59 -7.62 10.97 12.28
CA SER A 59 -6.40 11.49 11.62
C SER A 59 -5.16 11.54 12.53
N ASP A 60 -5.36 11.50 13.85
CA ASP A 60 -4.32 11.50 14.88
C ASP A 60 -3.89 10.09 15.32
N GLN A 61 -4.59 9.04 14.87
CA GLN A 61 -4.22 7.66 15.15
C GLN A 61 -3.13 7.19 14.17
N ASN A 62 -2.02 6.69 14.73
CA ASN A 62 -0.92 6.14 13.94
C ASN A 62 -1.23 4.71 13.50
N ILE A 63 -0.89 4.40 12.25
CA ILE A 63 -0.96 3.05 11.68
C ILE A 63 0.47 2.60 11.45
N SER A 64 0.86 1.48 12.07
CA SER A 64 2.16 0.87 11.85
C SER A 64 2.00 -0.58 11.43
N SER A 65 2.83 -1.00 10.49
CA SER A 65 2.84 -2.33 9.93
C SER A 65 4.23 -2.63 9.36
N VAL A 66 4.55 -3.92 9.23
CA VAL A 66 5.80 -4.37 8.64
C VAL A 66 5.44 -5.31 7.49
N ALA A 67 5.95 -5.01 6.30
CA ALA A 67 5.73 -5.80 5.10
C ALA A 67 7.05 -6.01 4.34
N ARG A 68 7.24 -7.20 3.78
CA ARG A 68 8.33 -7.47 2.84
C ARG A 68 7.87 -7.15 1.42
N LEU A 69 8.64 -6.33 0.73
CA LEU A 69 8.29 -5.84 -0.61
C LEU A 69 9.09 -6.60 -1.68
N SER A 70 8.42 -7.04 -2.75
CA SER A 70 9.07 -7.41 -4.00
C SER A 70 8.70 -6.39 -5.06
N THR A 71 9.71 -5.75 -5.68
CA THR A 71 9.48 -4.73 -6.70
C THR A 71 9.82 -5.28 -8.07
N THR A 72 8.94 -5.06 -9.04
CA THR A 72 9.23 -5.28 -10.45
C THR A 72 9.14 -3.95 -11.17
N THR A 73 10.09 -3.70 -12.07
CA THR A 73 10.13 -2.45 -12.83
C THR A 73 9.29 -2.61 -14.10
N ARG A 74 8.33 -1.73 -14.31
CA ARG A 74 7.65 -1.56 -15.60
C ARG A 74 7.73 -0.09 -15.99
N ALA A 75 8.24 0.16 -17.19
CA ALA A 75 8.26 1.49 -17.77
C ALA A 75 6.90 1.78 -18.41
N ASP A 76 6.08 2.62 -17.74
CA ASP A 76 4.83 3.10 -18.32
C ASP A 76 5.10 4.37 -19.16
N ALA A 77 4.62 4.39 -20.40
CA ALA A 77 4.70 5.57 -21.26
C ALA A 77 3.62 6.58 -20.85
N TYR A 78 4.02 7.72 -20.28
CA TYR A 78 3.14 8.86 -20.02
C TYR A 78 3.26 9.91 -21.14
N SER A 79 2.12 10.39 -21.65
CA SER A 79 2.02 11.33 -22.76
C SER A 79 2.49 12.78 -22.46
N GLY A 80 3.30 13.01 -21.41
CA GLY A 80 3.61 14.37 -20.92
C GLY A 80 5.05 14.61 -20.43
N GLY A 81 5.96 13.65 -20.60
CA GLY A 81 7.36 13.76 -20.18
C GLY A 81 7.89 12.49 -19.52
N SER A 82 9.22 12.33 -19.50
CA SER A 82 9.89 11.15 -18.96
C SER A 82 10.01 11.22 -17.43
N GLN A 83 9.05 10.66 -16.71
CA GLN A 83 9.17 10.38 -15.27
C GLN A 83 8.99 8.88 -15.03
N THR A 84 10.04 8.20 -14.58
CA THR A 84 9.98 6.80 -14.20
C THR A 84 9.20 6.66 -12.89
N LYS A 85 8.06 5.99 -12.92
CA LYS A 85 7.28 5.63 -11.72
C LYS A 85 7.44 4.15 -11.44
N TYR A 86 7.53 3.79 -10.16
CA TYR A 86 7.69 2.42 -9.70
C TYR A 86 6.39 1.95 -9.03
N ASN A 87 5.82 0.87 -9.57
CA ASN A 87 4.63 0.21 -9.03
C ASN A 87 5.06 -1.08 -8.31
N VAL A 88 4.58 -1.30 -7.09
CA VAL A 88 4.84 -2.55 -6.38
C VAL A 88 3.77 -3.58 -6.74
N VAL A 89 4.22 -4.72 -7.27
CA VAL A 89 3.36 -5.74 -7.89
C VAL A 89 3.04 -6.87 -6.92
N SER A 90 3.91 -7.18 -5.96
CA SER A 90 3.66 -8.24 -4.99
C SER A 90 4.35 -8.02 -3.64
N LEU A 91 3.76 -8.62 -2.61
CA LEU A 91 4.35 -8.73 -1.27
C LEU A 91 4.92 -10.13 -1.11
N LEU A 92 6.01 -10.23 -0.35
CA LEU A 92 6.56 -11.53 0.05
C LEU A 92 5.94 -11.91 1.39
N GLU A 93 5.59 -13.18 1.55
CA GLU A 93 5.23 -13.72 2.86
C GLU A 93 6.45 -13.62 3.79
N SER A 94 6.20 -13.16 5.02
CA SER A 94 7.25 -13.10 6.04
C SER A 94 7.36 -14.47 6.71
N ASP A 95 8.51 -15.13 6.57
CA ASP A 95 8.82 -16.29 7.42
C ASP A 95 8.89 -15.83 8.88
N SER A 96 8.00 -16.36 9.71
CA SER A 96 7.97 -16.08 11.14
C SER A 96 9.11 -16.83 11.84
N GLU A 97 10.25 -16.18 12.07
CA GLU A 97 11.17 -16.65 13.11
C GLU A 97 10.70 -16.09 14.47
N SER A 98 10.21 -16.99 15.33
CA SER A 98 9.84 -16.66 16.71
C SER A 98 11.11 -16.32 17.50
N ILE A 99 11.30 -15.04 17.84
CA ILE A 99 12.32 -14.65 18.82
C ILE A 99 11.76 -15.03 20.20
N THR A 100 12.15 -16.20 20.72
CA THR A 100 11.98 -16.51 22.15
C THR A 100 13.03 -15.74 22.94
N SER A 101 12.60 -14.70 23.65
CA SER A 101 13.42 -13.99 24.63
C SER A 101 13.67 -14.90 25.84
N ASN A 102 14.86 -15.49 25.91
CA ASN A 102 15.35 -16.10 27.15
C ASN A 102 15.86 -14.99 28.07
N THR A 103 15.06 -14.63 29.07
CA THR A 103 15.52 -13.80 30.19
C THR A 103 16.31 -14.69 31.15
N THR A 104 17.65 -14.60 31.10
CA THR A 104 18.50 -15.14 32.17
C THR A 104 18.63 -14.07 33.25
N ASN A 105 17.92 -14.25 34.36
CA ASN A 105 18.17 -13.48 35.58
C ASN A 105 19.39 -14.12 36.27
N ASP A 106 20.57 -13.55 36.09
CA ASP A 106 21.71 -13.81 36.99
C ASP A 106 21.67 -12.81 38.15
N THR A 107 21.64 -13.36 39.37
CA THR A 107 21.85 -12.67 40.66
C THR A 107 23.21 -13.08 41.20
#